data_AF-A0A831JWQ5-F1
#
_entry.id   AF-A0A831JWQ5-F1
#
_cell.length_a   1.000
_cell.length_b   1.000
_cell.length_c   1.000
_cell.angle_alpha   90.00
_cell.angle_beta   90.00
_cell.angle_gamma   90.00
#
_symmetry.space_group_name_H-M   'P 1'
#
loop_
_entity.id
_entity.type
_entity.pdbx_description
1 polymer ?
#
loop_
_entity_poly.entity_id
_entity_poly.type
_entity_poly.pdbx_seq_one_letter_code
_entity_poly.pdbx_strand_id
1 'polypeptide(L)'
;PYVSFTSEVRGTIADHEYNITTNPVNPWLDDKTFNKWFVPDGCSAPLSTLNIGDADKYDFRADAFMDMLIFLEKKKRIRRKDEIAPYSPMVQVGFPIGPPLLVVSGPTCSGKTTLAKFMADRYGYYHIEASDFMYLKYFQKLGIGSSVKISDFAMQALAEKPDIVVEEILIYINLIDELPIIITGLRTLNEIHSFVVGYKGSNEIEILIIDAMEEIRLDRYLKRNRGGTTTKEKFFSDSQTQNEMGLGYLIEKYTHKAILNNGSFDEYYNKFVTRYGGKLLNASPFLPLGDKRIKPNALEDAILMALFINDSDFSTTSEIAKLINKTFKDMNVEKSKNNVSRYFNQNFHSYFEAMNDGGVNKYRLSQTGRAHTQWLMHKKK
;
A
#
# COMPACT_ATOMS: atom_id res chain seq x y z
N PRO A 1 -38.29 -5.70 16.31
CA PRO A 1 -38.41 -4.46 15.49
C PRO A 1 -37.09 -4.17 14.76
N TYR A 2 -37.14 -4.00 13.44
CA TYR A 2 -36.00 -3.51 12.66
C TYR A 2 -36.05 -1.98 12.58
N VAL A 3 -34.89 -1.34 12.50
CA VAL A 3 -34.78 0.11 12.28
C VAL A 3 -34.36 0.31 10.83
N SER A 4 -35.05 1.18 10.12
CA SER A 4 -34.76 1.52 8.72
C SER A 4 -34.23 2.95 8.65
N PHE A 5 -33.21 3.17 7.83
CA PHE A 5 -32.65 4.49 7.53
C PHE A 5 -32.78 4.72 6.03
N THR A 6 -33.31 5.88 5.65
CA THR A 6 -33.67 6.19 4.26
C THR A 6 -33.31 7.64 3.96
N SER A 7 -32.79 7.89 2.77
CA SER A 7 -32.62 9.23 2.21
C SER A 7 -33.11 9.22 0.76
N GLU A 8 -33.46 10.40 0.27
CA GLU A 8 -34.10 10.62 -1.02
C GLU A 8 -33.43 11.78 -1.75
N VAL A 9 -33.23 11.62 -3.05
CA VAL A 9 -32.74 12.67 -3.94
C VAL A 9 -33.71 12.77 -5.12
N ARG A 10 -34.03 14.00 -5.52
CA ARG A 10 -34.94 14.32 -6.64
C ARG A 10 -34.15 14.74 -7.87
N GLY A 11 -34.72 14.46 -9.03
CA GLY A 11 -34.07 14.68 -10.31
C GLY A 11 -34.90 14.17 -11.48
N THR A 12 -34.33 14.28 -12.67
CA THR A 12 -34.89 13.80 -13.93
C THR A 12 -34.03 12.68 -14.52
N ILE A 13 -34.56 12.02 -15.56
CA ILE A 13 -33.78 11.08 -16.37
C ILE A 13 -33.21 11.81 -17.57
N ALA A 14 -31.94 11.57 -17.88
CA ALA A 14 -31.27 12.08 -19.06
C ALA A 14 -32.01 11.67 -20.34
N ASP A 15 -32.16 12.63 -21.25
CA ASP A 15 -32.86 12.48 -22.53
C ASP A 15 -31.98 11.87 -23.63
N HIS A 16 -30.67 11.77 -23.40
CA HIS A 16 -29.70 11.13 -24.28
C HIS A 16 -28.60 10.42 -23.49
N GLU A 17 -27.87 9.51 -24.15
CA GLU A 17 -26.75 8.81 -23.54
C GLU A 17 -25.50 9.70 -23.51
N TYR A 18 -24.89 9.80 -22.34
CA TYR A 18 -23.63 10.53 -22.12
C TYR A 18 -22.44 9.58 -22.25
N ASN A 19 -21.37 10.04 -22.88
CA ASN A 19 -20.11 9.30 -22.90
C ASN A 19 -19.41 9.46 -21.54
N ILE A 20 -19.57 8.45 -20.68
CA ILE A 20 -19.08 8.46 -19.30
C ILE A 20 -17.85 7.58 -19.21
N THR A 21 -16.76 8.16 -18.72
CA THR A 21 -15.59 7.39 -18.28
C THR A 21 -15.75 7.10 -16.78
N THR A 22 -15.73 5.82 -16.39
CA THR A 22 -15.83 5.43 -14.98
C THR A 22 -14.78 6.16 -14.14
N ASN A 23 -15.21 6.81 -13.07
CA ASN A 23 -14.29 7.41 -12.13
C ASN A 23 -13.54 6.29 -11.36
N PRO A 24 -12.21 6.16 -11.52
CA PRO A 24 -11.45 5.10 -10.89
C PRO A 24 -11.43 5.19 -9.36
N VAL A 25 -11.55 6.40 -8.79
CA VAL A 25 -11.55 6.61 -7.33
C VAL A 25 -12.94 6.41 -6.74
N ASN A 26 -13.99 6.73 -7.50
CA ASN A 26 -15.38 6.65 -7.08
C ASN A 26 -16.15 5.76 -8.06
N PRO A 27 -15.96 4.43 -8.03
CA PRO A 27 -16.48 3.52 -9.05
C PRO A 27 -18.00 3.40 -9.09
N TRP A 28 -18.72 4.04 -8.17
CA TRP A 28 -20.16 4.19 -8.27
C TRP A 28 -20.59 5.30 -9.25
N LEU A 29 -19.66 6.19 -9.63
CA LEU A 29 -19.79 7.12 -10.75
C LEU A 29 -19.30 6.42 -12.03
N ASP A 30 -20.09 5.44 -12.46
CA ASP A 30 -19.78 4.59 -13.62
C ASP A 30 -20.84 4.72 -14.72
N ASP A 31 -20.59 4.01 -15.82
CA ASP A 31 -21.47 3.87 -16.97
C ASP A 31 -22.38 2.61 -16.88
N LYS A 32 -22.39 1.93 -15.73
CA LYS A 32 -23.05 0.63 -15.54
C LYS A 32 -24.28 0.69 -14.64
N THR A 33 -24.34 1.69 -13.76
CA THR A 33 -25.42 1.87 -12.79
C THR A 33 -26.45 2.89 -13.26
N PHE A 34 -27.56 3.01 -12.51
CA PHE A 34 -28.58 4.03 -12.76
C PHE A 34 -28.03 5.47 -12.71
N ASN A 35 -26.90 5.69 -12.06
CA ASN A 35 -26.25 7.00 -11.91
C ASN A 35 -25.88 7.63 -13.27
N LYS A 36 -25.72 6.81 -14.32
CA LYS A 36 -25.46 7.32 -15.68
C LYS A 36 -26.64 8.04 -16.32
N TRP A 37 -27.84 7.81 -15.81
CA TRP A 37 -29.09 8.35 -16.35
C TRP A 37 -29.72 9.40 -15.44
N PHE A 38 -29.46 9.33 -14.14
CA PHE A 38 -30.10 10.23 -13.17
C PHE A 38 -29.43 11.60 -13.16
N VAL A 39 -30.19 12.65 -13.46
CA VAL A 39 -29.79 14.07 -13.42
C VAL A 39 -30.40 14.69 -12.16
N PRO A 40 -29.62 14.95 -11.10
CA PRO A 40 -30.15 15.55 -9.88
C PRO A 40 -30.74 16.94 -10.13
N ASP A 41 -31.75 17.33 -9.34
CA ASP A 41 -32.33 18.67 -9.41
C ASP A 41 -31.24 19.75 -9.23
N GLY A 42 -31.19 20.71 -10.16
CA GLY A 42 -30.18 21.77 -10.18
C GLY A 42 -28.89 21.42 -10.92
N CYS A 43 -28.72 20.19 -11.38
CA CYS A 43 -27.62 19.79 -12.26
C CYS A 43 -28.06 19.78 -13.73
N SER A 44 -27.10 19.98 -14.64
CA SER A 44 -27.34 19.93 -16.09
C SER A 44 -26.94 18.60 -16.73
N ALA A 45 -26.37 17.68 -15.95
CA ALA A 45 -25.81 16.42 -16.46
C ALA A 45 -25.99 15.29 -15.43
N PRO A 46 -25.90 14.02 -15.86
CA PRO A 46 -26.11 12.87 -14.99
C PRO A 46 -25.10 12.80 -13.85
N LEU A 47 -25.49 12.18 -12.74
CA LEU A 47 -24.69 12.02 -11.53
C LEU A 47 -23.29 11.46 -11.83
N SER A 48 -23.18 10.45 -12.70
CA SER A 48 -21.89 9.85 -13.11
C SER A 48 -20.96 10.79 -13.89
N THR A 49 -21.43 11.94 -14.37
CA THR A 49 -20.62 12.94 -15.08
C THR A 49 -20.18 14.10 -14.18
N LEU A 50 -20.75 14.22 -12.97
CA LEU A 50 -20.41 15.29 -12.05
C LEU A 50 -19.03 15.08 -11.44
N ASN A 51 -18.38 16.18 -11.05
CA ASN A 51 -17.20 16.08 -10.19
C ASN A 51 -17.62 15.51 -8.82
N ILE A 52 -16.67 14.91 -8.09
CA ILE A 52 -16.99 14.20 -6.84
C ILE A 52 -17.61 15.12 -5.78
N GLY A 53 -17.16 16.38 -5.68
CA GLY A 53 -17.68 17.32 -4.68
C GLY A 53 -19.14 17.69 -4.92
N ASP A 54 -19.60 17.69 -6.18
CA ASP A 54 -21.00 17.88 -6.51
C ASP A 54 -21.78 16.57 -6.42
N ALA A 55 -21.22 15.45 -6.88
CA ALA A 55 -21.86 14.14 -6.81
C ALA A 55 -22.17 13.72 -5.36
N ASP A 56 -21.25 13.99 -4.41
CA ASP A 56 -21.42 13.66 -2.99
C ASP A 56 -22.64 14.35 -2.36
N LYS A 57 -23.02 15.55 -2.85
CA LYS A 57 -24.22 16.27 -2.37
C LYS A 57 -25.52 15.54 -2.71
N TYR A 58 -25.47 14.64 -3.69
CA TYR A 58 -26.61 13.90 -4.21
C TYR A 58 -26.48 12.39 -3.97
N ASP A 59 -25.54 11.94 -3.13
CA ASP A 59 -25.44 10.54 -2.73
C ASP A 59 -26.44 10.23 -1.60
N PHE A 60 -27.64 9.80 -1.98
CA PHE A 60 -28.70 9.37 -1.05
C PHE A 60 -28.26 8.22 -0.12
N ARG A 61 -27.20 7.48 -0.44
CA ARG A 61 -26.69 6.44 0.46
C ARG A 61 -25.95 7.08 1.63
N ALA A 62 -25.17 8.13 1.38
CA ALA A 62 -24.36 8.79 2.39
C ALA A 62 -25.20 9.27 3.57
N ASP A 63 -26.33 9.93 3.31
CA ASP A 63 -27.25 10.41 4.34
C ASP A 63 -27.90 9.27 5.14
N ALA A 64 -28.36 8.21 4.46
CA ALA A 64 -28.94 7.05 5.13
C ALA A 64 -27.91 6.36 6.05
N PHE A 65 -26.64 6.28 5.61
CA PHE A 65 -25.55 5.78 6.45
C PHE A 65 -25.22 6.74 7.60
N MET A 66 -25.24 8.06 7.38
CA MET A 66 -25.02 9.03 8.45
C MET A 66 -26.08 8.94 9.54
N ASP A 67 -27.36 8.81 9.18
CA ASP A 67 -28.44 8.60 10.14
C ASP A 67 -28.25 7.30 10.94
N MET A 68 -27.81 6.23 10.28
CA MET A 68 -27.46 4.97 10.94
C MET A 68 -26.30 5.17 11.92
N LEU A 69 -25.24 5.87 11.53
CA LEU A 69 -24.07 6.14 12.39
C LEU A 69 -24.46 6.98 13.61
N ILE A 70 -25.25 8.05 13.42
CA ILE A 70 -25.78 8.89 14.51
C ILE A 70 -26.63 8.04 15.46
N PHE A 71 -27.47 7.15 14.92
CA PHE A 71 -28.27 6.23 15.74
C PHE A 71 -27.38 5.29 16.57
N LEU A 72 -26.36 4.69 15.97
CA LEU A 72 -25.43 3.78 16.65
C LEU A 72 -24.60 4.50 17.73
N GLU A 73 -24.18 5.73 17.47
CA GLU A 73 -23.49 6.61 18.42
C GLU A 73 -24.41 6.93 19.62
N LYS A 74 -25.66 7.34 19.37
CA LYS A 74 -26.69 7.54 20.42
C LYS A 74 -26.97 6.29 21.24
N LYS A 75 -26.91 5.10 20.62
CA LYS A 75 -27.04 3.81 21.30
C LYS A 75 -25.74 3.33 21.96
N LYS A 76 -24.68 4.14 21.93
CA LYS A 76 -23.35 3.83 22.49
C LYS A 76 -22.76 2.53 21.95
N ARG A 77 -23.11 2.17 20.70
CA ARG A 77 -22.59 0.98 20.00
C ARG A 77 -21.32 1.27 19.23
N ILE A 78 -21.15 2.53 18.81
CA ILE A 78 -19.94 3.07 18.21
C ILE A 78 -19.57 4.39 18.92
N ARG A 79 -18.36 4.89 18.69
CA ARG A 79 -17.88 6.20 19.17
C ARG A 79 -17.05 6.85 18.06
N ARG A 80 -16.95 8.18 18.06
CA ARG A 80 -16.05 8.89 17.14
C ARG A 80 -14.61 8.54 17.48
N LYS A 81 -13.81 8.32 16.43
CA LYS A 81 -12.39 7.97 16.55
C LYS A 81 -11.61 9.05 17.30
N ASP A 82 -12.03 10.31 17.15
CA ASP A 82 -11.43 11.49 17.74
C ASP A 82 -11.62 11.56 19.27
N GLU A 83 -12.69 10.96 19.79
CA GLU A 83 -12.96 10.87 21.24
C GLU A 83 -12.12 9.79 21.93
N ILE A 84 -11.53 8.87 21.17
CA ILE A 84 -10.73 7.76 21.70
C ILE A 84 -9.26 8.20 21.96
N ALA A 85 -8.88 9.42 21.58
CA ALA A 85 -7.51 9.90 21.79
C ALA A 85 -7.40 11.23 22.55
N PRO A 86 -7.41 11.18 23.90
CA PRO A 86 -6.60 12.10 24.69
C PRO A 86 -5.49 11.35 25.46
N TYR A 87 -5.11 10.15 25.04
CA TYR A 87 -3.84 9.53 25.44
C TYR A 87 -2.83 9.61 24.30
N SER A 88 -2.55 10.84 23.84
CA SER A 88 -1.14 11.13 23.61
C SER A 88 -0.57 11.31 25.00
N PRO A 89 0.27 10.41 25.56
CA PRO A 89 1.25 10.92 26.51
C PRO A 89 1.89 12.10 25.79
N MET A 90 1.94 13.27 26.44
CA MET A 90 2.77 14.36 25.96
C MET A 90 4.11 13.74 25.60
N VAL A 91 4.39 13.57 24.31
CA VAL A 91 5.71 13.17 23.86
C VAL A 91 6.52 14.42 24.14
N GLN A 92 7.05 14.47 25.36
CA GLN A 92 8.17 15.31 25.71
C GLN A 92 9.12 15.15 24.53
N VAL A 93 9.44 16.24 23.83
CA VAL A 93 10.32 16.27 22.66
C VAL A 93 11.69 15.78 23.13
N GLY A 94 11.81 14.47 23.26
CA GLY A 94 12.99 13.76 23.68
C GLY A 94 13.93 13.75 22.49
N PHE A 95 15.22 13.85 22.78
CA PHE A 95 16.26 13.60 21.79
C PHE A 95 15.94 12.30 21.02
N PRO A 96 16.12 12.25 19.69
CA PRO A 96 15.89 11.03 18.93
C PRO A 96 16.74 9.89 19.51
N ILE A 97 16.09 8.91 20.13
CA ILE A 97 16.76 7.82 20.87
C ILE A 97 17.13 6.66 19.92
N GLY A 98 16.48 6.56 18.75
CA GLY A 98 16.64 5.48 17.79
C GLY A 98 17.26 5.89 16.45
N PRO A 99 17.65 4.90 15.62
CA PRO A 99 18.12 5.15 14.25
C PRO A 99 17.01 5.86 13.43
N PRO A 100 17.36 6.60 12.36
CA PRO A 100 16.40 7.38 11.61
C PRO A 100 15.41 6.48 10.85
N LEU A 101 14.18 6.98 10.70
CA LEU A 101 13.21 6.43 9.75
C LEU A 101 13.60 6.91 8.35
N LEU A 102 13.85 5.97 7.44
CA LEU A 102 14.30 6.29 6.09
C LEU A 102 13.12 6.36 5.12
N VAL A 103 12.95 7.48 4.43
CA VAL A 103 11.99 7.61 3.32
C VAL A 103 12.77 7.63 2.02
N VAL A 104 12.62 6.58 1.22
CA VAL A 104 13.40 6.33 0.00
C VAL A 104 12.52 6.46 -1.25
N SER A 105 12.83 7.47 -2.06
CA SER A 105 12.12 7.75 -3.31
C SER A 105 13.05 7.67 -4.52
N GLY A 106 12.47 7.61 -5.73
CA GLY A 106 13.22 7.50 -6.98
C GLY A 106 12.51 6.64 -8.03
N PRO A 107 13.00 6.63 -9.28
CA PRO A 107 12.30 6.02 -10.41
C PRO A 107 12.28 4.48 -10.37
N THR A 108 11.41 3.86 -11.17
CA THR A 108 11.42 2.40 -11.35
C THR A 108 12.80 1.90 -11.74
N CYS A 109 13.21 0.75 -11.17
CA CYS A 109 14.52 0.12 -11.42
C CYS A 109 15.75 0.93 -10.97
N SER A 110 15.58 1.95 -10.11
CA SER A 110 16.73 2.66 -9.52
C SER A 110 17.46 1.89 -8.40
N GLY A 111 16.83 0.88 -7.79
CA GLY A 111 17.45 0.07 -6.72
C GLY A 111 16.94 0.37 -5.30
N LYS A 112 15.78 1.00 -5.15
CA LYS A 112 15.13 1.24 -3.84
C LYS A 112 14.91 -0.04 -3.04
N THR A 113 14.25 -1.04 -3.63
CA THR A 113 13.99 -2.33 -2.98
C THR A 113 15.28 -3.08 -2.64
N THR A 114 16.31 -2.94 -3.48
CA THR A 114 17.65 -3.49 -3.21
C THR A 114 18.25 -2.87 -1.95
N LEU A 115 18.17 -1.54 -1.80
CA LEU A 115 18.62 -0.87 -0.58
C LEU A 115 17.78 -1.28 0.63
N ALA A 116 16.45 -1.34 0.50
CA ALA A 116 15.59 -1.77 1.59
C ALA A 116 15.94 -3.19 2.07
N LYS A 117 16.24 -4.12 1.15
CA LYS A 117 16.74 -5.46 1.49
C LYS A 117 18.08 -5.40 2.21
N PHE A 118 19.04 -4.63 1.70
CA PHE A 118 20.34 -4.44 2.37
C PHE A 118 20.16 -3.88 3.79
N MET A 119 19.24 -2.93 3.99
CA MET A 119 18.93 -2.35 5.28
C MET A 119 18.28 -3.35 6.24
N ALA A 120 17.35 -4.18 5.74
CA ALA A 120 16.75 -5.25 6.52
C ALA A 120 17.81 -6.28 6.97
N ASP A 121 18.62 -6.75 6.02
CA ASP A 121 19.61 -7.81 6.26
C ASP A 121 20.76 -7.33 7.19
N ARG A 122 21.24 -6.09 7.02
CA ARG A 122 22.42 -5.58 7.74
C ARG A 122 22.09 -4.80 9.00
N TYR A 123 20.95 -4.12 9.06
CA TYR A 123 20.61 -3.18 10.12
C TYR A 123 19.25 -3.47 10.76
N GLY A 124 18.56 -4.54 10.35
CA GLY A 124 17.28 -4.93 10.96
C GLY A 124 16.12 -4.01 10.62
N TYR A 125 16.24 -3.20 9.57
CA TYR A 125 15.18 -2.30 9.15
C TYR A 125 13.96 -3.06 8.65
N TYR A 126 12.79 -2.64 9.12
CA TYR A 126 11.50 -3.09 8.64
C TYR A 126 11.14 -2.32 7.36
N HIS A 127 10.98 -3.04 6.24
CA HIS A 127 10.65 -2.46 4.95
C HIS A 127 9.13 -2.32 4.74
N ILE A 128 8.69 -1.09 4.46
CA ILE A 128 7.33 -0.75 4.03
C ILE A 128 7.40 -0.27 2.59
N GLU A 129 6.65 -0.88 1.68
CA GLU A 129 6.55 -0.43 0.28
C GLU A 129 5.21 0.27 0.06
N ALA A 130 5.24 1.57 -0.20
CA ALA A 130 4.04 2.39 -0.35
C ALA A 130 3.14 1.94 -1.49
N SER A 131 3.69 1.35 -2.57
CA SER A 131 2.85 0.80 -3.64
C SER A 131 1.92 -0.31 -3.16
N ASP A 132 2.30 -1.08 -2.13
CA ASP A 132 1.45 -2.16 -1.60
C ASP A 132 0.19 -1.60 -0.94
N PHE A 133 0.29 -0.42 -0.32
CA PHE A 133 -0.84 0.31 0.26
C PHE A 133 -1.69 1.00 -0.81
N MET A 134 -1.09 1.43 -1.92
CA MET A 134 -1.86 1.88 -3.08
C MET A 134 -2.67 0.73 -3.69
N TYR A 135 -2.08 -0.47 -3.81
CA TYR A 135 -2.81 -1.66 -4.25
C TYR A 135 -3.91 -2.06 -3.25
N LEU A 136 -3.66 -1.95 -1.95
CA LEU A 136 -4.69 -2.16 -0.93
C LEU A 136 -5.91 -1.25 -1.18
N LYS A 137 -5.69 0.06 -1.36
CA LYS A 137 -6.78 1.01 -1.66
C LYS A 137 -7.47 0.69 -2.99
N TYR A 138 -6.70 0.32 -4.01
CA TYR A 138 -7.23 -0.10 -5.30
C TYR A 138 -8.17 -1.30 -5.15
N PHE A 139 -7.75 -2.36 -4.47
CA PHE A 139 -8.57 -3.56 -4.27
C PHE A 139 -9.80 -3.27 -3.39
N GLN A 140 -9.67 -2.46 -2.35
CA GLN A 140 -10.80 -2.06 -1.50
C GLN A 140 -11.88 -1.31 -2.30
N LYS A 141 -11.49 -0.49 -3.27
CA LYS A 141 -12.43 0.30 -4.08
C LYS A 141 -12.97 -0.44 -5.29
N LEU A 142 -12.11 -1.15 -6.02
CA LEU A 142 -12.41 -1.68 -7.34
C LEU A 142 -12.48 -3.22 -7.38
N GLY A 143 -12.02 -3.90 -6.33
CA GLY A 143 -11.90 -5.35 -6.29
C GLY A 143 -10.74 -5.90 -7.13
N ILE A 144 -10.49 -7.21 -6.98
CA ILE A 144 -9.51 -7.93 -7.79
C ILE A 144 -10.10 -8.17 -9.19
N GLY A 145 -9.34 -7.88 -10.24
CA GLY A 145 -9.75 -8.10 -11.63
C GLY A 145 -10.51 -6.93 -12.29
N SER A 146 -10.56 -5.76 -11.63
CA SER A 146 -11.06 -4.54 -12.28
C SER A 146 -10.29 -4.23 -13.57
N SER A 147 -11.00 -3.72 -14.58
CA SER A 147 -10.46 -3.31 -15.88
C SER A 147 -9.73 -1.97 -15.84
N VAL A 148 -9.91 -1.20 -14.76
CA VAL A 148 -9.21 0.08 -14.55
C VAL A 148 -7.73 -0.21 -14.36
N LYS A 149 -6.84 0.56 -14.99
CA LYS A 149 -5.40 0.40 -14.73
C LYS A 149 -5.04 0.99 -13.36
N ILE A 150 -4.19 0.29 -12.62
CA ILE A 150 -3.68 0.77 -11.33
C ILE A 150 -2.97 2.14 -11.45
N SER A 151 -2.30 2.41 -12.57
CA SER A 151 -1.65 3.69 -12.85
C SER A 151 -2.65 4.85 -12.83
N ASP A 152 -3.79 4.64 -13.47
CA ASP A 152 -4.82 5.66 -13.68
C ASP A 152 -5.54 5.93 -12.36
N PHE A 153 -5.84 4.85 -11.62
CA PHE A 153 -6.32 4.94 -10.25
C PHE A 153 -5.35 5.71 -9.34
N ALA A 154 -4.06 5.36 -9.36
CA ALA A 154 -3.07 6.00 -8.49
C ALA A 154 -2.92 7.49 -8.81
N MET A 155 -2.92 7.86 -10.10
CA MET A 155 -2.80 9.25 -10.53
C MET A 155 -3.98 10.08 -10.00
N GLN A 156 -5.21 9.60 -10.19
CA GLN A 156 -6.38 10.33 -9.74
C GLN A 156 -6.53 10.33 -8.21
N ALA A 157 -6.26 9.19 -7.56
CA ALA A 157 -6.33 9.08 -6.11
C ALA A 157 -5.36 10.05 -5.42
N LEU A 158 -4.14 10.21 -5.94
CA LEU A 158 -3.15 11.15 -5.41
C LEU A 158 -3.49 12.61 -5.74
N ALA A 159 -4.16 12.88 -6.86
CA ALA A 159 -4.63 14.22 -7.19
C ALA A 159 -5.77 14.69 -6.28
N GLU A 160 -6.73 13.80 -5.99
CA GLU A 160 -7.88 14.09 -5.12
C GLU A 160 -7.52 14.05 -3.63
N LYS A 161 -6.73 13.05 -3.22
CA LYS A 161 -6.36 12.80 -1.82
C LYS A 161 -4.87 12.41 -1.71
N PRO A 162 -3.94 13.38 -1.68
CA PRO A 162 -2.50 13.11 -1.67
C PRO A 162 -1.98 12.27 -0.49
N ASP A 163 -2.73 12.22 0.60
CA ASP A 163 -2.41 11.47 1.83
C ASP A 163 -3.06 10.07 1.89
N ILE A 164 -3.77 9.64 0.84
CA ILE A 164 -4.54 8.38 0.82
C ILE A 164 -3.73 7.13 1.20
N VAL A 165 -2.47 7.08 0.78
CA VAL A 165 -1.53 5.99 1.14
C VAL A 165 -0.82 6.28 2.45
N VAL A 166 -0.51 7.54 2.72
CA VAL A 166 0.22 7.99 3.91
C VAL A 166 -0.54 7.67 5.19
N GLU A 167 -1.86 7.92 5.20
CA GLU A 167 -2.72 7.59 6.35
C GLU A 167 -2.61 6.11 6.76
N GLU A 168 -2.67 5.21 5.78
CA GLU A 168 -2.58 3.77 6.03
C GLU A 168 -1.19 3.35 6.50
N ILE A 169 -0.14 3.93 5.91
CA ILE A 169 1.24 3.68 6.36
C ILE A 169 1.43 4.15 7.80
N LEU A 170 0.91 5.32 8.18
CA LEU A 170 1.01 5.82 9.55
C LEU A 170 0.25 4.95 10.55
N ILE A 171 -0.95 4.48 10.19
CA ILE A 171 -1.70 3.49 10.98
C ILE A 171 -0.87 2.22 11.13
N TYR A 172 -0.28 1.75 10.04
CA TYR A 172 0.53 0.53 10.01
C TYR A 172 1.79 0.64 10.88
N ILE A 173 2.50 1.77 10.82
CA ILE A 173 3.68 2.04 11.65
C ILE A 173 3.33 1.99 13.14
N ASN A 174 2.19 2.55 13.54
CA ASN A 174 1.73 2.52 14.93
C ASN A 174 1.42 1.09 15.43
N LEU A 175 1.24 0.11 14.53
CA LEU A 175 0.96 -1.29 14.89
C LEU A 175 2.22 -2.17 15.04
N ILE A 176 3.38 -1.74 14.52
CA ILE A 176 4.59 -2.59 14.42
C ILE A 176 5.67 -2.29 15.47
N ASP A 177 5.36 -1.53 16.53
CA ASP A 177 6.27 -1.10 17.61
C ASP A 177 7.51 -0.32 17.10
N GLU A 178 8.45 0.05 18.00
CA GLU A 178 9.66 0.86 17.72
C GLU A 178 10.73 0.11 16.90
N LEU A 179 10.38 -0.37 15.71
CA LEU A 179 11.33 -0.92 14.75
C LEU A 179 12.02 0.20 13.96
N PRO A 180 13.30 0.04 13.58
CA PRO A 180 13.88 0.87 12.54
C PRO A 180 13.11 0.66 11.24
N ILE A 181 12.60 1.72 10.62
CA ILE A 181 11.70 1.63 9.46
C ILE A 181 12.35 2.25 8.22
N ILE A 182 12.21 1.56 7.08
CA ILE A 182 12.51 2.08 5.75
C ILE A 182 11.25 2.02 4.90
N ILE A 183 10.83 3.17 4.39
CA ILE A 183 9.67 3.30 3.51
C ILE A 183 10.20 3.54 2.10
N THR A 184 9.76 2.74 1.13
CA THR A 184 10.03 2.98 -0.29
C THR A 184 8.76 3.37 -1.01
N GLY A 185 8.89 4.12 -2.11
CA GLY A 185 7.83 4.23 -3.10
C GLY A 185 6.84 5.39 -2.93
N LEU A 186 7.06 6.30 -1.98
CA LEU A 186 6.40 7.62 -1.99
C LEU A 186 6.91 8.41 -3.21
N ARG A 187 6.01 8.98 -4.00
CA ARG A 187 6.33 9.53 -5.33
C ARG A 187 6.25 11.05 -5.39
N THR A 188 5.53 11.68 -4.48
CA THR A 188 5.22 13.11 -4.55
C THR A 188 5.73 13.88 -3.33
N LEU A 189 5.92 15.19 -3.50
CA LEU A 189 6.22 16.09 -2.39
C LEU A 189 5.09 16.15 -1.36
N ASN A 190 3.84 16.05 -1.82
CA ASN A 190 2.68 16.09 -0.95
C ASN A 190 2.59 14.84 -0.07
N GLU A 191 2.85 13.65 -0.63
CA GLU A 191 2.93 12.42 0.18
C GLU A 191 4.01 12.52 1.26
N ILE A 192 5.22 12.98 0.90
CA ILE A 192 6.31 13.15 1.88
C ILE A 192 5.94 14.18 2.93
N HIS A 193 5.37 15.32 2.53
CA HIS A 193 4.93 16.35 3.46
C HIS A 193 3.87 15.83 4.43
N SER A 194 2.82 15.18 3.91
CA SER A 194 1.77 14.57 4.73
C SER A 194 2.34 13.51 5.68
N PHE A 195 3.33 12.73 5.24
CA PHE A 195 3.99 11.76 6.10
C PHE A 195 4.77 12.43 7.23
N VAL A 196 5.58 13.45 6.92
CA VAL A 196 6.38 14.18 7.91
C VAL A 196 5.48 14.88 8.94
N VAL A 197 4.37 15.47 8.50
CA VAL A 197 3.40 16.13 9.40
C VAL A 197 2.62 15.13 10.23
N GLY A 198 2.26 13.97 9.65
CA GLY A 198 1.42 12.96 10.30
C GLY A 198 2.19 11.98 11.19
N TYR A 199 3.51 11.86 11.02
CA TYR A 199 4.34 10.96 11.82
C TYR A 199 4.50 11.48 13.25
N LYS A 200 4.09 10.64 14.21
CA LYS A 200 4.11 10.95 15.65
C LYS A 200 5.16 10.18 16.44
N GLY A 201 6.03 9.42 15.75
CA GLY A 201 7.10 8.68 16.39
C GLY A 201 8.29 9.58 16.76
N SER A 202 9.24 9.01 17.50
CA SER A 202 10.41 9.72 18.04
C SER A 202 11.63 9.69 17.11
N ASN A 203 11.61 8.90 16.03
CA ASN A 203 12.74 8.78 15.10
C ASN A 203 12.82 10.01 14.18
N GLU A 204 14.04 10.49 13.94
CA GLU A 204 14.27 11.50 12.89
C GLU A 204 13.90 10.90 11.51
N ILE A 205 13.16 11.65 10.70
CA ILE A 205 12.85 11.25 9.32
C ILE A 205 13.97 11.71 8.39
N GLU A 206 14.65 10.75 7.75
CA GLU A 206 15.65 11.03 6.72
C GLU A 206 15.09 10.68 5.34
N ILE A 207 14.98 11.69 4.48
CA ILE A 207 14.53 11.53 3.09
C ILE A 207 15.76 11.35 2.20
N LEU A 208 15.76 10.33 1.35
CA LEU A 208 16.82 10.10 0.36
C LEU A 208 16.26 9.70 -1.01
N ILE A 209 17.01 10.08 -2.04
CA ILE A 209 16.69 9.75 -3.43
C ILE A 209 17.65 8.67 -3.92
N ILE A 210 17.11 7.62 -4.52
CA ILE A 210 17.90 6.61 -5.25
C ILE A 210 17.59 6.76 -6.72
N ASP A 211 18.61 7.07 -7.50
CA ASP A 211 18.49 7.25 -8.94
C ASP A 211 19.52 6.42 -9.70
N ALA A 212 19.26 6.21 -10.99
CA ALA A 212 20.16 5.55 -11.92
C ALA A 212 19.90 6.05 -13.33
N MET A 213 20.95 6.02 -14.17
CA MET A 213 20.85 6.37 -15.59
C MET A 213 19.73 5.57 -16.26
N GLU A 214 18.97 6.23 -17.13
CA GLU A 214 17.78 5.65 -17.76
C GLU A 214 18.07 4.36 -18.52
N GLU A 215 19.20 4.31 -19.24
CA GLU A 215 19.64 3.12 -19.97
C GLU A 215 19.86 1.92 -19.04
N ILE A 216 20.47 2.17 -17.87
CA ILE A 216 20.68 1.14 -16.84
C ILE A 216 19.34 0.71 -16.23
N ARG A 217 18.41 1.66 -15.99
CA ARG A 217 17.07 1.35 -15.49
C ARG A 217 16.28 0.51 -16.49
N LEU A 218 16.39 0.82 -17.79
CA LEU A 218 15.76 0.06 -18.87
C LEU A 218 16.32 -1.36 -18.95
N ASP A 219 17.65 -1.53 -18.93
CA ASP A 219 18.29 -2.85 -18.92
C ASP A 219 17.81 -3.70 -17.73
N ARG A 220 17.79 -3.11 -16.52
CA ARG A 220 17.24 -3.75 -15.31
C ARG A 220 15.76 -4.10 -15.47
N TYR A 221 14.97 -3.21 -16.07
CA TYR A 221 13.54 -3.42 -16.29
C TYR A 221 13.27 -4.62 -17.19
N LEU A 222 13.99 -4.71 -18.32
CA LEU A 222 13.89 -5.81 -19.28
C LEU A 222 14.38 -7.13 -18.68
N LYS A 223 15.51 -7.13 -17.95
CA LYS A 223 16.03 -8.33 -17.27
C LYS A 223 15.10 -8.86 -16.18
N ARG A 224 14.39 -7.97 -15.48
CA ARG A 224 13.47 -8.36 -14.42
C ARG A 224 12.25 -9.12 -14.95
N ASN A 225 11.83 -8.84 -16.18
CA ASN A 225 10.71 -9.48 -16.90
C ASN A 225 9.50 -9.82 -16.01
N ARG A 226 9.01 -8.85 -15.22
CA ARG A 226 7.86 -9.06 -14.33
C ARG A 226 6.63 -9.40 -15.18
N GLY A 227 6.19 -10.65 -15.13
CA GLY A 227 4.95 -11.11 -15.77
C GLY A 227 5.02 -11.18 -17.31
N GLY A 228 6.20 -11.37 -17.91
CA GLY A 228 6.34 -11.70 -19.33
C GLY A 228 5.97 -10.59 -20.33
N THR A 229 5.66 -9.38 -19.86
CA THR A 229 5.09 -8.29 -20.68
C THR A 229 5.92 -7.00 -20.62
N THR A 230 7.20 -7.09 -20.24
CA THR A 230 8.07 -5.91 -20.16
C THR A 230 8.60 -5.54 -21.55
N THR A 231 8.25 -4.34 -22.02
CA THR A 231 8.81 -3.77 -23.26
C THR A 231 9.45 -2.40 -23.00
N LYS A 232 10.23 -1.93 -23.96
CA LYS A 232 10.87 -0.60 -23.89
C LYS A 232 9.83 0.52 -23.90
N GLU A 233 8.77 0.36 -24.69
CA GLU A 233 7.65 1.31 -24.78
C GLU A 233 6.92 1.41 -23.44
N LYS A 234 6.66 0.26 -22.80
CA LYS A 234 6.05 0.20 -21.48
C LYS A 234 6.92 0.89 -20.43
N PHE A 235 8.23 0.68 -20.45
CA PHE A 235 9.16 1.34 -19.53
C PHE A 235 9.10 2.88 -19.63
N PHE A 236 9.08 3.42 -20.85
CA PHE A 236 8.97 4.87 -21.04
C PHE A 236 7.60 5.41 -20.63
N SER A 237 6.52 4.70 -20.97
CA SER A 237 5.17 5.06 -20.53
C SER A 237 5.05 5.07 -19.00
N ASP A 238 5.56 4.04 -18.32
CA ASP A 238 5.61 3.96 -16.85
C ASP A 238 6.45 5.10 -16.26
N SER A 239 7.60 5.43 -16.88
CA SER A 239 8.49 6.50 -16.42
C SER A 239 7.86 7.89 -16.58
N GLN A 240 7.21 8.13 -17.71
CA GLN A 240 6.46 9.37 -17.96
C GLN A 240 5.34 9.55 -16.94
N THR A 241 4.54 8.49 -16.72
CA THR A 241 3.46 8.48 -15.73
C THR A 241 3.98 8.84 -14.33
N GLN A 242 5.15 8.32 -13.93
CA GLN A 242 5.76 8.67 -12.64
C GLN A 242 6.16 10.15 -12.54
N ASN A 243 6.67 10.72 -13.62
CA ASN A 243 7.02 12.14 -13.67
C ASN A 243 5.77 13.02 -13.61
N GLU A 244 4.70 12.65 -14.32
CA GLU A 244 3.41 13.33 -14.29
C GLU A 244 2.78 13.32 -12.89
N MET A 245 2.97 12.25 -12.11
CA MET A 245 2.57 12.19 -10.70
C MET A 245 3.39 13.14 -9.80
N GLY A 246 4.54 13.66 -10.25
CA GLY A 246 5.36 14.62 -9.50
C GLY A 246 6.72 14.10 -9.02
N LEU A 247 7.15 12.91 -9.47
CA LEU A 247 8.44 12.34 -9.08
C LEU A 247 9.63 13.20 -9.53
N GLY A 248 9.55 13.84 -10.69
CA GLY A 248 10.63 14.71 -11.19
C GLY A 248 10.94 15.86 -10.23
N TYR A 249 9.90 16.59 -9.79
CA TYR A 249 10.03 17.68 -8.82
C TYR A 249 10.57 17.19 -7.47
N LEU A 250 10.18 15.98 -7.05
CA LEU A 250 10.69 15.37 -5.83
C LEU A 250 12.20 15.10 -5.94
N ILE A 251 12.64 14.49 -7.05
CA ILE A 251 14.06 14.19 -7.31
C ILE A 251 14.87 15.49 -7.37
N GLU A 252 14.37 16.51 -8.07
CA GLU A 252 15.03 17.81 -8.17
C GLU A 252 15.22 18.45 -6.79
N LYS A 253 14.15 18.53 -5.98
CA LYS A 253 14.20 19.12 -4.63
C LYS A 253 15.22 18.44 -3.71
N TYR A 254 15.33 17.12 -3.80
CA TYR A 254 16.22 16.31 -2.95
C TYR A 254 17.45 15.78 -3.68
N THR A 255 17.85 16.40 -4.80
CA THR A 255 18.99 15.95 -5.62
C THR A 255 20.29 15.90 -4.82
N HIS A 256 20.48 16.85 -3.89
CA HIS A 256 21.64 16.88 -3.00
C HIS A 256 21.72 15.66 -2.07
N LYS A 257 20.60 14.96 -1.83
CA LYS A 257 20.49 13.71 -1.04
C LYS A 257 20.50 12.45 -1.90
N ALA A 258 20.69 12.58 -3.22
CA ALA A 258 20.64 11.46 -4.13
C ALA A 258 21.86 10.53 -4.01
N ILE A 259 21.62 9.23 -4.19
CA ILE A 259 22.65 8.21 -4.42
C ILE A 259 22.44 7.64 -5.82
N LEU A 260 23.48 7.75 -6.65
CA LEU A 260 23.48 7.20 -8.01
C LEU A 260 23.92 5.74 -8.02
N ASN A 261 22.99 4.86 -8.40
CA ASN A 261 23.16 3.42 -8.53
C ASN A 261 23.41 3.03 -10.00
N ASN A 262 24.56 3.44 -10.54
CA ASN A 262 24.99 3.12 -11.90
C ASN A 262 26.00 1.95 -11.96
N GLY A 263 26.53 1.52 -10.81
CA GLY A 263 27.63 0.57 -10.72
C GLY A 263 27.24 -0.79 -10.14
N SER A 264 28.20 -1.42 -9.46
CA SER A 264 28.01 -2.70 -8.78
C SER A 264 27.24 -2.55 -7.46
N PHE A 265 26.78 -3.67 -6.89
CA PHE A 265 26.17 -3.68 -5.55
C PHE A 265 27.12 -3.12 -4.49
N ASP A 266 28.41 -3.49 -4.52
CA ASP A 266 29.38 -3.01 -3.54
C ASP A 266 29.58 -1.50 -3.63
N GLU A 267 29.70 -0.95 -4.84
CA GLU A 267 29.80 0.48 -5.05
C GLU A 267 28.55 1.20 -4.52
N TYR A 268 27.37 0.68 -4.83
CA TYR A 268 26.10 1.24 -4.38
C TYR A 268 25.96 1.24 -2.85
N TYR A 269 26.24 0.10 -2.20
CA TYR A 269 26.18 -0.01 -0.74
C TYR A 269 27.26 0.84 -0.06
N ASN A 270 28.47 0.90 -0.60
CA ASN A 270 29.53 1.74 -0.06
C ASN A 270 29.19 3.24 -0.14
N LYS A 271 28.59 3.71 -1.24
CA LYS A 271 28.08 5.09 -1.35
C LYS A 271 27.04 5.38 -0.27
N PHE A 272 26.11 4.46 -0.04
CA PHE A 272 25.10 4.61 1.01
C PHE A 272 25.72 4.64 2.41
N VAL A 273 26.54 3.63 2.75
CA VAL A 273 27.15 3.50 4.08
C VAL A 273 28.08 4.66 4.39
N THR A 274 28.86 5.14 3.41
CA THR A 274 29.74 6.31 3.60
C THR A 274 28.95 7.55 4.02
N ARG A 275 27.73 7.71 3.48
CA ARG A 275 26.90 8.89 3.72
C ARG A 275 26.02 8.77 4.96
N TYR A 276 25.44 7.60 5.21
CA TYR A 276 24.40 7.41 6.22
C TYR A 276 24.82 6.46 7.35
N GLY A 277 25.90 5.69 7.20
CA GLY A 277 26.31 4.64 8.13
C GLY A 277 26.48 5.10 9.58
N GLY A 278 26.98 6.32 9.79
CA GLY A 278 27.12 6.90 11.13
C GLY A 278 25.78 7.09 11.87
N LYS A 279 24.68 7.30 11.15
CA LYS A 279 23.32 7.41 11.73
C LYS A 279 22.68 6.06 12.05
N LEU A 280 23.26 4.96 11.56
CA LEU A 280 22.70 3.61 11.67
C LEU A 280 23.32 2.78 12.80
N LEU A 281 24.25 3.35 13.58
CA LEU A 281 25.06 2.63 14.55
C LEU A 281 24.26 1.93 15.67
N ASN A 282 23.06 2.41 15.97
CA ASN A 282 22.17 1.82 16.97
C ASN A 282 21.18 0.80 16.38
N ALA A 283 21.23 0.55 15.06
CA ALA A 283 20.38 -0.42 14.41
C ALA A 283 21.02 -1.81 14.48
N SER A 284 20.35 -2.76 15.14
CA SER A 284 20.83 -4.15 15.23
C SER A 284 20.23 -4.96 14.09
N PRO A 285 21.03 -5.76 13.35
CA PRO A 285 20.50 -6.70 12.37
C PRO A 285 19.51 -7.66 13.03
N PHE A 286 18.53 -8.11 12.25
CA PHE A 286 17.81 -9.33 12.59
C PHE A 286 18.82 -10.48 12.65
N LEU A 287 18.94 -11.13 13.81
CA LEU A 287 19.82 -12.31 13.91
C LEU A 287 19.31 -13.38 12.94
N PRO A 288 20.18 -13.96 12.09
CA PRO A 288 19.75 -15.03 11.19
C PRO A 288 19.08 -16.13 12.01
N LEU A 289 17.95 -16.63 11.51
CA LEU A 289 17.34 -17.81 12.11
C LEU A 289 18.40 -18.93 12.08
N GLY A 290 18.73 -19.48 13.25
CA GLY A 290 19.26 -20.84 13.27
C GLY A 290 18.20 -21.81 12.70
N ASP A 291 18.55 -23.08 12.52
CA ASP A 291 17.66 -24.13 11.96
C ASP A 291 16.32 -24.37 12.71
N LYS A 292 15.99 -23.56 13.72
CA LYS A 292 14.72 -23.62 14.44
C LYS A 292 13.58 -23.10 13.57
N ARG A 293 12.82 -24.03 13.00
CA ARG A 293 11.52 -23.73 12.39
C ARG A 293 10.58 -23.16 13.47
N ILE A 294 9.93 -22.04 13.15
CA ILE A 294 9.02 -21.34 14.05
C ILE A 294 7.58 -21.72 13.75
N LYS A 295 6.81 -22.05 14.79
CA LYS A 295 5.38 -22.35 14.64
C LYS A 295 4.58 -21.04 14.46
N PRO A 296 3.69 -20.93 13.45
CA PRO A 296 2.82 -19.77 13.29
C PRO A 296 1.80 -19.66 14.44
N ASN A 297 1.49 -18.44 14.89
CA ASN A 297 0.49 -18.21 15.96
C ASN A 297 -0.92 -18.06 15.41
N ALA A 298 -1.04 -17.50 14.21
CA ALA A 298 -2.30 -17.24 13.52
C ALA A 298 -2.32 -17.85 12.11
N LEU A 299 -3.50 -17.82 11.48
CA LEU A 299 -3.63 -18.21 10.07
C LEU A 299 -2.83 -17.28 9.16
N GLU A 300 -2.82 -15.98 9.42
CA GLU A 300 -2.03 -14.99 8.68
C GLU A 300 -0.55 -15.33 8.72
N ASP A 301 0.04 -15.55 9.90
CA ASP A 301 1.43 -16.03 10.06
C ASP A 301 1.69 -17.26 9.20
N ALA A 302 0.78 -18.25 9.23
CA ALA A 302 0.96 -19.50 8.49
C ALA A 302 0.96 -19.27 6.98
N ILE A 303 0.08 -18.41 6.46
CA ILE A 303 0.03 -18.04 5.03
C ILE A 303 1.33 -17.32 4.65
N LEU A 304 1.70 -16.30 5.42
CA LEU A 304 2.89 -15.47 5.18
C LEU A 304 4.17 -16.31 5.15
N MET A 305 4.41 -17.08 6.22
CA MET A 305 5.58 -17.94 6.33
C MET A 305 5.61 -19.03 5.26
N ALA A 306 4.48 -19.66 4.93
CA ALA A 306 4.46 -20.70 3.90
C ALA A 306 4.78 -20.15 2.50
N LEU A 307 4.22 -18.99 2.13
CA LEU A 307 4.55 -18.34 0.85
C LEU A 307 6.01 -17.89 0.80
N PHE A 308 6.55 -17.37 1.90
CA PHE A 308 7.94 -16.92 1.99
C PHE A 308 8.95 -18.07 1.90
N ILE A 309 8.76 -19.13 2.69
CA ILE A 309 9.68 -20.28 2.77
C ILE A 309 9.76 -21.03 1.44
N ASN A 310 8.64 -21.12 0.72
CA ASN A 310 8.59 -21.83 -0.57
C ASN A 310 8.92 -20.91 -1.75
N ASP A 311 9.28 -19.64 -1.50
CA ASP A 311 9.45 -18.58 -2.50
C ASP A 311 8.40 -18.65 -3.62
N SER A 312 7.14 -18.81 -3.19
CA SER A 312 6.04 -19.06 -4.11
C SER A 312 5.73 -17.78 -4.90
N ASP A 313 5.54 -17.94 -6.21
CA ASP A 313 4.94 -16.88 -7.02
C ASP A 313 3.42 -16.83 -6.75
N PHE A 314 2.60 -16.53 -7.76
CA PHE A 314 1.15 -16.45 -7.59
C PHE A 314 0.51 -17.83 -7.36
N SER A 315 -0.10 -18.00 -6.19
CA SER A 315 -0.80 -19.21 -5.77
C SER A 315 -2.28 -18.95 -5.47
N THR A 316 -3.13 -19.91 -5.85
CA THR A 316 -4.53 -19.96 -5.43
C THR A 316 -4.67 -20.28 -3.94
N THR A 317 -5.84 -20.06 -3.35
CA THR A 317 -6.09 -20.41 -1.94
C THR A 317 -5.95 -21.91 -1.65
N SER A 318 -6.21 -22.75 -2.65
CA SER A 318 -6.01 -24.20 -2.59
C SER A 318 -4.54 -24.56 -2.53
N GLU A 319 -3.71 -23.91 -3.34
CA GLU A 319 -2.26 -24.11 -3.37
C GLU A 319 -1.62 -23.58 -2.08
N ILE A 320 -2.05 -22.42 -1.58
CA ILE A 320 -1.60 -21.87 -0.31
C ILE A 320 -1.89 -22.83 0.85
N ALA A 321 -3.10 -23.42 0.92
CA ALA A 321 -3.42 -24.41 1.94
C ALA A 321 -2.49 -25.64 1.87
N LYS A 322 -2.18 -26.13 0.65
CA LYS A 322 -1.22 -27.22 0.45
C LYS A 322 0.20 -26.81 0.89
N LEU A 323 0.63 -25.58 0.59
CA LEU A 323 1.94 -25.06 1.02
C LEU A 323 2.04 -24.98 2.55
N ILE A 324 0.99 -24.51 3.23
CA ILE A 324 0.94 -24.49 4.70
C ILE A 324 1.13 -25.91 5.26
N ASN A 325 0.32 -26.87 4.81
CA ASN A 325 0.34 -28.24 5.31
C ASN A 325 1.68 -28.94 5.01
N LYS A 326 2.32 -28.62 3.88
CA LYS A 326 3.66 -29.10 3.53
C LYS A 326 4.73 -28.49 4.44
N THR A 327 4.66 -27.18 4.67
CA THR A 327 5.69 -26.42 5.40
C THR A 327 5.69 -26.76 6.90
N PHE A 328 4.51 -26.99 7.47
CA PHE A 328 4.33 -27.19 8.91
C PHE A 328 3.83 -28.59 9.28
N LYS A 329 4.09 -29.58 8.43
CA LYS A 329 3.67 -30.98 8.61
C LYS A 329 4.01 -31.51 10.01
N ASP A 330 5.20 -31.18 10.51
CA ASP A 330 5.73 -31.68 11.79
C ASP A 330 5.27 -30.84 13.01
N MET A 331 4.46 -29.79 12.80
CA MET A 331 4.08 -28.83 13.85
C MET A 331 2.59 -28.86 14.21
N ASN A 332 1.84 -29.81 13.65
CA ASN A 332 0.38 -29.91 13.79
C ASN A 332 -0.33 -28.61 13.39
N VAL A 333 0.11 -28.00 12.30
CA VAL A 333 -0.55 -26.83 11.68
C VAL A 333 -1.16 -27.30 10.38
N GLU A 334 -2.41 -27.75 10.47
CA GLU A 334 -3.20 -28.13 9.29
C GLU A 334 -4.24 -27.04 8.97
N LYS A 335 -4.37 -26.73 7.68
CA LYS A 335 -5.34 -25.77 7.15
C LYS A 335 -5.98 -26.31 5.88
N SER A 336 -7.27 -26.05 5.75
CA SER A 336 -8.05 -26.34 4.54
C SER A 336 -8.10 -25.11 3.62
N LYS A 337 -8.43 -25.34 2.34
CA LYS A 337 -8.75 -24.28 1.37
C LYS A 337 -9.78 -23.29 1.94
N ASN A 338 -10.78 -23.78 2.67
CA ASN A 338 -11.86 -22.94 3.20
C ASN A 338 -11.35 -21.95 4.26
N ASN A 339 -10.36 -22.34 5.07
CA ASN A 339 -9.74 -21.42 6.03
C ASN A 339 -9.05 -20.27 5.30
N VAL A 340 -8.22 -20.60 4.30
CA VAL A 340 -7.46 -19.62 3.52
C VAL A 340 -8.39 -18.74 2.68
N SER A 341 -9.42 -19.31 2.05
CA SER A 341 -10.38 -18.55 1.26
C SER A 341 -11.18 -17.56 2.12
N ARG A 342 -11.58 -17.94 3.34
CA ARG A 342 -12.26 -17.02 4.25
C ARG A 342 -11.38 -15.83 4.62
N TYR A 343 -10.09 -16.06 4.86
CA TYR A 343 -9.13 -15.00 5.16
C TYR A 343 -9.08 -13.96 4.03
N PHE A 344 -8.84 -14.38 2.79
CA PHE A 344 -8.75 -13.45 1.65
C PHE A 344 -10.08 -12.81 1.25
N ASN A 345 -11.22 -13.42 1.58
CA ASN A 345 -12.55 -12.86 1.28
C ASN A 345 -13.03 -11.89 2.34
N GLN A 346 -12.43 -11.86 3.53
CA GLN A 346 -12.86 -10.97 4.62
C GLN A 346 -12.34 -9.56 4.43
N ASN A 347 -11.05 -9.41 4.12
CA ASN A 347 -10.40 -8.11 3.94
C ASN A 347 -9.26 -8.21 2.92
N PHE A 348 -8.90 -7.07 2.36
CA PHE A 348 -7.64 -6.90 1.63
C PHE A 348 -6.53 -6.51 2.61
N HIS A 349 -5.30 -6.93 2.32
CA HIS A 349 -4.14 -6.70 3.17
C HIS A 349 -2.96 -6.24 2.33
N SER A 350 -2.16 -5.30 2.84
CA SER A 350 -0.94 -4.82 2.17
C SER A 350 0.16 -5.87 2.07
N TYR A 351 0.00 -7.04 2.72
CA TYR A 351 0.96 -8.15 2.65
C TYR A 351 0.92 -8.96 1.37
N PHE A 352 -0.14 -8.83 0.57
CA PHE A 352 -0.34 -9.68 -0.60
C PHE A 352 -0.53 -8.86 -1.87
N GLU A 353 0.15 -9.29 -2.92
CA GLU A 353 -0.23 -8.95 -4.28
C GLU A 353 -1.30 -9.94 -4.74
N ALA A 354 -2.31 -9.45 -5.45
CA ALA A 354 -3.40 -10.28 -5.97
C ALA A 354 -3.59 -10.05 -7.48
N MET A 355 -3.94 -11.11 -8.20
CA MET A 355 -4.34 -11.03 -9.60
C MET A 355 -5.49 -11.99 -9.89
N ASN A 356 -6.27 -11.69 -10.93
CA ASN A 356 -7.27 -12.61 -11.46
C ASN A 356 -6.70 -13.28 -12.70
N ASP A 357 -6.68 -14.62 -12.71
CA ASP A 357 -6.24 -15.43 -13.83
C ASP A 357 -7.36 -16.40 -14.20
N GLY A 358 -8.05 -16.15 -15.31
CA GLY A 358 -9.16 -16.97 -15.79
C GLY A 358 -10.32 -17.09 -14.80
N GLY A 359 -10.67 -16.02 -14.07
CA GLY A 359 -11.72 -16.02 -13.05
C GLY A 359 -11.27 -16.57 -11.69
N VAL A 360 -10.01 -16.98 -11.55
CA VAL A 360 -9.45 -17.48 -10.30
C VAL A 360 -8.49 -16.45 -9.71
N ASN A 361 -8.76 -16.04 -8.47
CA ASN A 361 -7.85 -15.15 -7.74
C ASN A 361 -6.60 -15.92 -7.27
N LYS A 362 -5.43 -15.36 -7.58
CA LYS A 362 -4.13 -15.84 -7.13
C LYS A 362 -3.41 -14.76 -6.34
N TYR A 363 -2.61 -15.18 -5.38
CA TYR A 363 -1.94 -14.31 -4.42
C TYR A 363 -0.47 -14.67 -4.27
N ARG A 364 0.36 -13.66 -4.02
CA ARG A 364 1.76 -13.83 -3.59
C ARG A 364 2.12 -12.78 -2.55
N LEU A 365 3.29 -12.92 -1.92
CA LEU A 365 3.77 -11.88 -0.99
C LEU A 365 4.14 -10.60 -1.72
N SER A 366 3.62 -9.48 -1.21
CA SER A 366 4.12 -8.14 -1.52
C SER A 366 5.48 -7.89 -0.88
N GLN A 367 6.10 -6.72 -1.12
CA GLN A 367 7.36 -6.39 -0.45
C GLN A 367 7.16 -6.17 1.05
N THR A 368 6.09 -5.47 1.43
CA THR A 368 5.69 -5.28 2.82
C THR A 368 5.37 -6.62 3.49
N GLY A 369 4.73 -7.55 2.78
CA GLY A 369 4.47 -8.91 3.27
C GLY A 369 5.73 -9.74 3.47
N ARG A 370 6.72 -9.62 2.58
CA ARG A 370 8.04 -10.26 2.74
C ARG A 370 8.76 -9.71 3.97
N ALA A 371 8.78 -8.39 4.16
CA ALA A 371 9.38 -7.76 5.34
C ALA A 371 8.68 -8.18 6.63
N HIS A 372 7.33 -8.24 6.62
CA HIS A 372 6.56 -8.73 7.77
C HIS A 372 6.91 -10.16 8.11
N THR A 373 7.02 -11.02 7.09
CA THR A 373 7.34 -12.42 7.29
C THR A 373 8.74 -12.59 7.87
N GLN A 374 9.73 -11.86 7.36
CA GLN A 374 11.08 -11.84 7.94
C GLN A 374 11.01 -11.46 9.42
N TRP A 375 10.35 -10.34 9.74
CA TRP A 375 10.17 -9.92 11.12
C TRP A 375 9.45 -10.96 12.00
N LEU A 376 8.38 -11.59 11.52
CA LEU A 376 7.67 -12.67 12.24
C LEU A 376 8.60 -13.84 12.56
N MET A 377 9.49 -14.17 11.62
CA MET A 377 10.49 -15.23 11.80
C MET A 377 11.62 -14.81 12.75
N HIS A 378 11.79 -13.52 13.04
CA HIS A 378 12.79 -13.02 14.01
C HIS A 378 12.19 -12.67 15.39
N LYS A 379 10.91 -12.29 15.47
CA LYS A 379 10.23 -11.82 16.70
C LYS A 379 10.05 -12.91 17.77
N LYS A 380 10.02 -14.20 17.39
CA LYS A 380 9.78 -15.29 18.35
C LYS A 380 11.09 -15.86 18.91
N LYS A 381 11.67 -15.13 19.86
CA LYS A 381 12.55 -15.68 20.89
C LYS A 381 12.00 -15.37 22.27
#